data_AF-A0A1H3X9I8-F1
#
_entry.id   AF-A0A1H3X9I8-F1
#
_cell.length_a   1.000
_cell.length_b   1.000
_cell.length_c   1.000
_cell.angle_alpha   90.00
_cell.angle_beta   90.00
_cell.angle_gamma   90.00
#
_symmetry.space_group_name_H-M   'P 1'
#
loop_
_entity.id
_entity.type
_entity.pdbx_description
1 polymer ?
#
loop_
_entity_poly.entity_id
_entity_poly.type
_entity_poly.pdbx_seq_one_letter_code
_entity_poly.pdbx_strand_id
1 'polypeptide(L)' 'MTFNNKVVWITGASSGIGKSLAISLSKENCKLILSSRRKTALVELLH' A
#
# COMPACT_ATOMS: atom_id res chain seq x y z
N MET A 1 -0.78 2.39 -17.82
CA MET A 1 -1.74 3.22 -17.07
C MET A 1 -0.96 4.18 -16.21
N THR A 2 -1.39 5.44 -16.07
CA THR A 2 -0.71 6.43 -15.22
C THR A 2 -1.39 6.48 -13.84
N PHE A 3 -0.64 6.18 -12.78
CA PHE A 3 -1.11 6.31 -11.38
C PHE A 3 -0.96 7.73 -10.83
N ASN A 4 -0.44 8.66 -11.64
CA ASN A 4 -0.22 10.06 -11.32
C ASN A 4 -1.49 10.74 -10.75
N ASN A 5 -1.38 11.32 -9.56
CA ASN A 5 -2.47 11.98 -8.82
C ASN A 5 -3.70 11.10 -8.55
N LYS A 6 -3.57 9.76 -8.57
CA LYS A 6 -4.65 8.84 -8.19
C LYS A 6 -4.61 8.51 -6.70
N VAL A 7 -5.77 8.10 -6.17
CA VAL A 7 -5.89 7.49 -4.84
C VAL A 7 -6.09 5.99 -5.04
N VAL A 8 -5.21 5.18 -4.45
CA VAL A 8 -5.26 3.72 -4.54
C VAL A 8 -5.50 3.13 -3.15
N TRP A 9 -6.56 2.33 -3.01
CA TRP A 9 -6.87 1.63 -1.78
C TRP A 9 -6.48 0.15 -1.88
N ILE A 10 -5.57 -0.27 -0.99
CA ILE A 10 -5.08 -1.65 -0.93
C ILE A 10 -5.63 -2.31 0.35
N THR A 11 -6.42 -3.37 0.16
CA THR A 11 -6.87 -4.26 1.24
C THR A 11 -5.91 -5.45 1.35
N GLY A 12 -5.69 -5.95 2.57
CA GLY A 12 -4.68 -6.99 2.82
C GLY A 12 -3.23 -6.51 2.65
N ALA A 13 -2.98 -5.21 2.82
CA ALA A 13 -1.68 -4.59 2.55
C ALA A 13 -0.52 -5.08 3.44
N SER A 14 -0.80 -5.74 4.56
CA SER A 14 0.22 -6.14 5.54
C SER A 14 1.16 -7.27 5.12
N SER A 15 0.88 -8.01 4.03
CA SER A 15 1.67 -9.19 3.66
C SER A 15 1.50 -9.60 2.20
N GLY A 16 2.39 -10.48 1.72
CA GLY A 16 2.29 -11.11 0.40
C GLY A 16 2.18 -10.09 -0.74
N ILE A 17 1.26 -10.36 -1.67
CA ILE A 17 1.02 -9.52 -2.85
C ILE A 17 0.60 -8.10 -2.45
N GLY A 18 -0.27 -7.95 -1.45
CA GLY A 18 -0.71 -6.63 -0.98
C GLY A 18 0.44 -5.76 -0.47
N LYS A 19 1.39 -6.37 0.27
CA LYS A 19 2.61 -5.69 0.73
C LYS A 19 3.50 -5.30 -0.44
N SER A 20 3.77 -6.23 -1.36
CA SER A 20 4.61 -5.96 -2.53
C SER A 20 4.01 -4.85 -3.40
N LEU A 21 2.68 -4.87 -3.59
CA LEU A 21 1.97 -3.86 -4.37
C LEU A 21 2.02 -2.48 -3.69
N ALA A 22 1.81 -2.42 -2.38
CA ALA A 22 1.92 -1.17 -1.62
C ALA A 22 3.31 -0.55 -1.75
N ILE A 23 4.36 -1.36 -1.62
CA ILE A 23 5.76 -0.90 -1.77
C ILE A 23 6.02 -0.44 -3.21
N SER A 24 5.58 -1.18 -4.22
CA SER A 24 5.77 -0.78 -5.62
C SER A 24 5.04 0.53 -5.95
N LEU A 25 3.78 0.68 -5.54
CA LEU A 25 3.00 1.89 -5.82
C LEU A 25 3.42 3.08 -4.96
N SER A 26 4.11 2.87 -3.83
CA SER A 26 4.65 3.98 -3.02
C SER A 26 5.73 4.79 -3.76
N LYS A 27 6.31 4.21 -4.82
CA LYS A 27 7.32 4.85 -5.68
C LYS A 27 6.69 5.66 -6.82
N GLU A 28 5.38 5.49 -7.04
CA GLU A 28 4.63 6.22 -8.06
C GLU A 28 4.07 7.53 -7.45
N ASN A 29 3.76 8.51 -8.29
CA ASN A 29 3.11 9.75 -7.83
C ASN A 29 1.60 9.53 -7.55
N CYS A 30 1.28 8.75 -6.52
CA CYS A 30 -0.08 8.45 -6.11
C CYS A 30 -0.24 8.52 -4.59
N LYS A 31 -1.49 8.61 -4.13
CA LYS A 31 -1.84 8.50 -2.70
C LYS A 31 -2.26 7.08 -2.40
N LEU A 32 -1.69 6.48 -1.36
CA LEU A 32 -2.05 5.14 -0.90
C LEU A 32 -2.91 5.18 0.35
N ILE A 33 -3.97 4.37 0.34
CA ILE A 33 -4.75 4.01 1.53
C ILE A 33 -4.49 2.53 1.77
N LEU A 34 -3.96 2.16 2.94
CA LEU A 34 -3.60 0.79 3.27
C LEU A 34 -4.50 0.27 4.37
N SER A 35 -5.01 -0.95 4.21
CA SER A 35 -5.86 -1.61 5.20
C SER A 35 -5.52 -3.08 5.36
N SER A 36 -5.57 -3.57 6.59
CA SER A 36 -5.43 -4.98 6.92
C SER A 36 -5.99 -5.26 8.32
N ARG A 37 -6.20 -6.55 8.65
CA ARG A 37 -6.66 -6.97 9.98
C ARG A 37 -5.57 -6.88 11.06
N ARG A 38 -4.29 -6.92 10.68
CA ARG A 38 -3.15 -6.96 11.60
C ARG A 38 -2.47 -5.60 11.63
N LYS A 39 -2.84 -4.78 12.62
CA LYS A 39 -2.33 -3.40 12.75
C LYS A 39 -0.80 -3.36 12.85
N THR A 40 -0.18 -4.24 13.63
CA THR A 40 1.29 -4.28 13.80
C THR A 40 2.02 -4.48 12.48
N ALA A 41 1.67 -5.52 11.74
CA ALA A 41 2.25 -5.81 10.42
C ALA A 41 1.94 -4.73 9.36
N LEU A 42 0.85 -3.98 9.51
CA LEU A 42 0.54 -2.84 8.64
C LEU A 42 1.43 -1.62 8.95
N VAL A 43 1.68 -1.36 10.23
CA VAL A 43 2.53 -0.24 10.70
C VAL A 43 3.99 -0.48 10.37
N GLU A 44 4.46 -1.73 10.36
CA GLU A 44 5.83 -2.10 9.90
C GLU A 44 6.14 -1.66 8.46
N LEU A 45 5.14 -1.32 7.64
CA LEU A 45 5.34 -0.78 6.29
C LEU A 45 5.71 0.69 6.26
N LEU A 46 5.60 1.40 7.40
CA LEU A 46 5.83 2.84 7.51
C LEU A 46 7.28 3.19 7.90
N HIS A 47 8.10 2.18 8.21
CA HIS A 47 9.53 2.31 8.47
C HIS A 47 10.33 2.11 7.19
#